data_AF-A0A0P1HNV6-F1
#
_entry.id   AF-A0A0P1HNV6-F1
#
_cell.length_a   1.000
_cell.length_b   1.000
_cell.length_c   1.000
_cell.angle_alpha   90.00
_cell.angle_beta   90.00
_cell.angle_gamma   90.00
#
_symmetry.space_group_name_H-M   'P 1'
#
loop_
_entity.id
_entity.type
_entity.pdbx_description
1 polymer ?
#
loop_
_entity_poly.entity_id
_entity_poly.type
_entity_poly.pdbx_seq_one_letter_code
_entity_poly.pdbx_strand_id
1 'polypeptide(L)' 'MEILVFVFKLAVLLLPLFLFGFFGFWKWRKHYGGGTILGYFSRYVIKKRDTDDEFPVYALKVGLFLAWIMFSAPILF' A
#
# COMPACT_ATOMS: atom_id res chain seq x y z
N MET A 1 22.48 -5.08 17.18
CA MET A 1 22.46 -5.13 15.70
C MET A 1 21.27 -5.91 15.16
N GLU A 2 20.89 -7.04 15.75
CA GLU A 2 19.80 -7.90 15.25
C GLU A 2 18.45 -7.18 15.12
N ILE A 3 18.10 -6.33 16.09
CA ILE A 3 16.88 -5.51 16.05
C ILE A 3 16.86 -4.58 14.83
N LEU A 4 18.00 -3.95 14.51
CA LEU A 4 18.09 -3.04 13.36
C LEU A 4 17.94 -3.79 12.04
N VAL A 5 18.54 -4.98 11.93
CA VAL A 5 18.39 -5.86 10.76
C VAL A 5 16.93 -6.30 10.60
N PHE A 6 16.26 -6.67 11.70
CA PHE A 6 14.84 -7.03 11.69
C PHE A 6 13.96 -5.86 11.22
N VAL A 7 14.16 -4.67 11.78
CA VAL A 7 13.40 -3.46 11.39
C VAL A 7 13.63 -3.12 9.92
N PHE A 8 14.86 -3.25 9.43
CA PHE A 8 15.18 -3.03 8.02
C PHE A 8 14.48 -4.04 7.11
N LYS A 9 14.54 -5.34 7.42
CA LYS A 9 13.84 -6.39 6.66
C LYS A 9 12.33 -6.13 6.64
N LEU A 10 11.76 -5.73 7.77
CA LEU A 10 10.34 -5.36 7.85
C LEU A 10 10.00 -4.15 6.98
N ALA A 11 10.86 -3.12 6.98
CA ALA A 11 10.67 -1.93 6.14
C ALA A 11 10.72 -2.29 4.64
N VAL A 12 11.66 -3.13 4.23
CA VAL A 12 11.76 -3.62 2.84
C VAL A 12 10.51 -4.41 2.44
N LEU A 13 10.03 -5.31 3.29
CA LEU A 13 8.83 -6.11 3.04
C LEU A 13 7.58 -5.22 2.88
N LEU A 14 7.42 -4.22 3.75
CA LEU A 14 6.22 -3.38 3.80
C LEU A 14 6.24 -2.21 2.82
N LEU A 15 7.39 -1.89 2.21
CA LEU A 15 7.56 -0.74 1.31
C LEU A 15 6.48 -0.63 0.22
N PRO A 16 6.19 -1.66 -0.60
CA PRO A 16 5.15 -1.56 -1.62
C PRO A 16 3.75 -1.32 -1.04
N LEU A 17 3.42 -1.92 0.11
CA LEU A 17 2.13 -1.68 0.78
C LEU A 17 2.00 -0.22 1.24
N PHE A 18 3.09 0.34 1.78
CA PHE A 18 3.13 1.75 2.14
C PHE A 18 2.96 2.66 0.93
N LEU A 19 3.64 2.38 -0.18
CA LEU A 19 3.50 3.17 -1.41
C LEU A 19 2.07 3.10 -1.96
N PHE A 20 1.48 1.91 -2.07
CA PHE A 20 0.10 1.76 -2.54
C PHE A 20 -0.91 2.44 -1.61
N GLY A 21 -0.72 2.31 -0.30
CA GLY A 21 -1.54 2.99 0.71
C GLY A 21 -1.43 4.51 0.61
N PHE A 22 -0.21 5.04 0.48
CA PHE A 22 0.05 6.47 0.39
C PHE A 22 -0.54 7.08 -0.90
N PHE A 23 -0.26 6.51 -2.07
CA PHE A 23 -0.79 7.01 -3.33
C PHE A 23 -2.31 6.84 -3.42
N GLY A 24 -2.85 5.74 -2.91
CA GLY A 24 -4.29 5.54 -2.81
C GLY A 24 -4.96 6.57 -1.91
N PHE A 25 -4.37 6.84 -0.73
CA PHE A 25 -4.85 7.89 0.17
C PHE A 25 -4.79 9.27 -0.47
N TRP A 26 -3.68 9.59 -1.14
CA TRP A 26 -3.50 10.88 -1.80
C TRP A 26 -4.54 11.10 -2.92
N LYS A 27 -4.74 10.10 -3.78
CA LYS A 27 -5.79 10.11 -4.82
C LYS A 27 -7.18 10.31 -4.21
N TRP A 28 -7.50 9.53 -3.17
CA TRP A 28 -8.77 9.62 -2.45
C TRP A 28 -8.99 10.99 -1.82
N ARG A 29 -8.00 11.52 -1.09
CA ARG A 29 -8.07 12.83 -0.42
C ARG A 29 -8.22 13.97 -1.43
N LYS A 30 -7.51 13.89 -2.57
CA LYS A 30 -7.62 14.87 -3.65
C LYS A 30 -9.01 14.89 -4.27
N HIS A 31 -9.62 13.71 -4.47
CA HIS A 31 -10.95 13.59 -5.06
C HIS A 31 -12.06 14.09 -4.14
N TYR A 32 -12.03 13.76 -2.84
CA TYR A 32 -13.09 14.11 -1.90
C TYR A 32 -12.87 15.44 -1.14
N GLY A 33 -11.86 16.22 -1.52
CA GLY A 33 -11.63 17.57 -0.97
C GLY A 33 -11.18 17.60 0.50
N GLY A 34 -10.62 16.52 1.03
CA GLY A 34 -10.23 16.39 2.44
C GLY A 34 -10.30 14.96 2.97
N GLY A 35 -10.09 14.79 4.28
CA GLY A 35 -10.25 13.51 4.97
C GLY A 35 -9.00 13.01 5.69
N THR A 36 -9.23 12.08 6.62
CA THR A 36 -8.20 11.49 7.48
C THR A 36 -7.79 10.11 6.97
N ILE A 37 -6.64 9.61 7.42
CA ILE A 37 -6.19 8.26 7.09
C ILE A 37 -7.19 7.19 7.57
N LEU A 38 -7.82 7.40 8.74
CA LEU A 38 -8.91 6.57 9.25
C LEU A 38 -10.14 6.60 8.33
N GLY A 39 -10.48 7.77 7.80
CA GLY A 39 -11.54 7.92 6.80
C GLY A 39 -11.27 7.12 5.52
N TYR A 40 -10.01 7.07 5.09
CA TYR A 40 -9.60 6.29 3.93
C TYR A 40 -9.67 4.77 4.14
N PHE A 41 -9.30 4.27 5.33
CA PHE A 41 -9.45 2.85 5.65
C PHE A 41 -10.91 2.45 5.89
N SER A 42 -11.74 3.38 6.36
CA SER A 42 -13.19 3.16 6.50
C SER A 42 -14.01 3.52 5.25
N ARG A 43 -13.36 3.84 4.12
CA ARG A 43 -14.03 4.32 2.89
C ARG A 43 -15.12 3.39 2.36
N TYR A 44 -14.96 2.08 2.59
CA TYR A 44 -15.93 1.06 2.20
C TYR A 44 -17.24 1.15 2.98
N VAL A 45 -17.18 1.63 4.23
CA VAL A 45 -18.34 1.84 5.12
C VAL A 45 -19.02 3.17 4.79
N ILE A 46 -18.25 4.22 4.57
CA ILE A 46 -18.76 5.58 4.26
C ILE A 46 -19.11 5.80 2.78
N LYS A 47 -19.19 4.72 1.98
CA LYS A 47 -19.57 4.72 0.55
C LYS A 47 -18.75 5.65 -0.36
N LYS A 48 -17.50 5.95 -0.01
CA LYS A 48 -16.59 6.78 -0.83
C LYS A 48 -15.66 5.89 -1.67
N ARG A 49 -16.20 5.30 -2.75
CA ARG A 49 -15.54 4.27 -3.58
C ARG A 49 -15.14 4.73 -4.99
N ASP A 50 -15.47 5.96 -5.38
CA ASP A 50 -15.22 6.48 -6.74
C ASP A 50 -13.73 6.54 -7.13
N THR A 51 -12.82 6.40 -6.17
CA THR A 51 -11.38 6.38 -6.41
C THR A 51 -10.76 4.99 -6.35
N ASP A 52 -11.57 3.95 -6.07
CA ASP A 52 -11.10 2.57 -6.05
C ASP A 52 -10.54 2.18 -7.42
N ASP A 53 -9.56 1.29 -7.41
CA ASP A 53 -8.90 0.88 -8.63
C ASP A 53 -9.79 -0.07 -9.42
N GLU A 54 -9.80 0.10 -10.75
CA GLU A 54 -10.36 -0.90 -11.64
C GLU A 54 -9.57 -2.21 -11.54
N PHE A 55 -10.21 -3.32 -11.90
CA PHE A 55 -9.63 -4.66 -11.79
C PHE A 55 -8.22 -4.78 -12.41
N PRO A 56 -7.92 -4.23 -13.60
CA PRO A 56 -6.57 -4.32 -14.18
C PRO A 56 -5.50 -3.63 -13.32
N VAL A 57 -5.83 -2.48 -12.75
CA VAL A 57 -4.92 -1.71 -11.89
C VAL A 57 -4.69 -2.45 -10.57
N TYR A 58 -5.75 -3.04 -10.00
CA TYR A 58 -5.64 -3.89 -8.82
C TYR A 58 -4.75 -5.11 -9.08
N ALA A 59 -4.97 -5.83 -10.17
CA ALA A 59 -4.17 -7.00 -10.57
C ALA A 59 -2.69 -6.63 -10.77
N LEU A 60 -2.41 -5.48 -11.38
CA LEU A 60 -1.04 -4.98 -11.54
C LEU A 60 -0.38 -4.70 -10.18
N LYS A 61 -1.07 -4.06 -9.24
CA LYS A 61 -0.52 -3.80 -7.89
C LYS A 61 -0.20 -5.10 -7.14
N VAL A 62 -1.07 -6.10 -7.24
CA VAL A 62 -0.83 -7.43 -6.65
C VAL A 62 0.38 -8.10 -7.32
N GLY A 63 0.47 -8.05 -8.66
CA GLY A 63 1.60 -8.60 -9.40
C GLY A 63 2.93 -7.93 -9.01
N LEU A 64 2.96 -6.59 -8.91
CA LEU A 64 4.11 -5.84 -8.45
C LEU A 64 4.50 -6.18 -7.01
N PHE A 65 3.52 -6.38 -6.13
CA PHE A 65 3.77 -6.80 -4.74
C PHE A 65 4.40 -8.19 -4.67
N LEU A 66 3.88 -9.15 -5.44
CA LEU A 66 4.44 -10.51 -5.50
C LEU A 66 5.86 -10.50 -6.08
N ALA A 67 6.07 -9.78 -7.19
CA ALA A 67 7.40 -9.63 -7.79
C ALA A 67 8.39 -8.98 -6.81
N TRP A 68 7.95 -8.00 -6.03
CA TRP A 68 8.76 -7.37 -4.99
C TRP A 68 9.17 -8.35 -3.90
N ILE A 69 8.25 -9.18 -3.39
CA ILE A 69 8.57 -10.20 -2.39
C ILE A 69 9.60 -11.19 -2.94
N MET A 70 9.41 -11.67 -4.18
CA MET A 70 10.37 -12.58 -4.81
C MET A 70 11.74 -11.94 -4.97
N PHE A 71 11.81 -10.68 -5.42
CA PHE A 71 13.06 -9.96 -5.62
C PHE A 71 13.76 -9.63 -4.29
N SER A 72 13.01 -9.32 -3.24
CA SER A 72 13.55 -8.99 -1.92
C SER A 72 13.84 -10.22 -1.06
N ALA A 73 13.44 -11.43 -1.47
CA ALA A 73 13.66 -12.66 -0.71
C ALA A 73 15.12 -12.86 -0.25
N PRO A 74 16.17 -12.62 -1.07
CA PRO A 74 17.57 -12.76 -0.62
C PRO A 74 17.99 -11.74 0.44
N ILE A 75 17.26 -10.63 0.57
CA ILE A 75 17.49 -9.61 1.60
C ILE A 75 16.72 -9.98 2.87
N LEU A 76 15.57 -10.63 2.72
CA LEU A 76 14.67 -11.00 3.81
C LEU A 76 15.11 -12.28 4.55
N PHE A 77 15.73 -13.23 3.85
CA PHE A 77 16.14 -14.54 4.37
C PHE A 77 17.64 -14.74 4.19
#